data_AF-A0A4Y1Z7T8-F1
#
_entry.id   AF-A0A4Y1Z7T8-F1
#
_cell.length_a   1.000
_cell.length_b   1.000
_cell.length_c   1.000
_cell.angle_alpha   90.00
_cell.angle_beta   90.00
_cell.angle_gamma   90.00
#
_symmetry.space_group_name_H-M   'P 1'
#
loop_
_entity.id
_entity.type
_entity.pdbx_description
1 polymer ?
#
loop_
_entity_poly.entity_id
_entity_poly.type
_entity_poly.pdbx_seq_one_letter_code
_entity_poly.pdbx_strand_id
1 'polypeptide(L)'
;MFTKAIQLEDMLQSIKPLLGLETMVLCLLNGLGHEDTLARYVPQKNILLGITMWTAGLEGPGKVKLFGTGEVELQNIDAEGEKNAKKLLPN
;
A
#
# COMPACT_ATOMS: atom_id res chain seq x y z
N MET A 1 -1.41 -0.80 -2.38
CA MET A 1 -1.51 0.35 -3.29
C MET A 1 -0.22 0.43 -4.07
N PHE A 2 -0.34 0.29 -5.39
CA PHE A 2 0.78 0.31 -6.35
C PHE A 2 0.53 1.30 -7.51
N THR A 3 -0.38 2.27 -7.31
CA THR A 3 -0.61 3.35 -8.27
C THR A 3 0.50 4.39 -8.20
N LYS A 4 0.60 5.29 -9.18
CA LYS A 4 1.44 6.49 -9.02
C LYS A 4 0.80 7.43 -8.01
N ALA A 5 1.61 8.22 -7.30
CA ALA A 5 1.16 9.18 -6.28
C ALA A 5 0.01 10.08 -6.77
N ILE A 6 0.16 10.66 -7.96
CA ILE A 6 -0.85 11.55 -8.56
C ILE A 6 -2.19 10.85 -8.85
N GLN A 7 -2.22 9.52 -8.92
CA GLN A 7 -3.41 8.72 -9.20
C GLN A 7 -4.04 8.11 -7.93
N LEU A 8 -3.45 8.34 -6.76
CA LEU A 8 -3.86 7.66 -5.52
C LEU A 8 -5.29 8.04 -5.11
N GLU A 9 -5.63 9.34 -5.13
CA GLU A 9 -6.95 9.84 -4.75
C GLU A 9 -8.06 9.28 -5.67
N ASP A 10 -7.87 9.38 -6.98
CA ASP A 10 -8.84 8.88 -7.96
C ASP A 10 -9.06 7.37 -7.84
N MET A 11 -7.98 6.62 -7.60
CA MET A 11 -8.08 5.18 -7.38
C MET A 11 -8.85 4.88 -6.09
N LEU A 12 -8.56 5.56 -4.98
CA LEU A 12 -9.28 5.40 -3.72
C LEU A 12 -10.77 5.72 -3.86
N GLN A 13 -11.15 6.77 -4.60
CA GLN A 13 -12.55 7.06 -4.91
C GLN A 13 -13.20 5.92 -5.70
N SER A 14 -12.51 5.40 -6.73
CA SER A 14 -13.06 4.32 -7.57
C SER A 14 -13.30 3.01 -6.82
N ILE A 15 -12.48 2.72 -5.79
CA ILE A 15 -12.60 1.51 -4.99
C ILE A 15 -13.30 1.74 -3.65
N LYS A 16 -13.81 2.95 -3.37
CA LYS A 16 -14.45 3.30 -2.10
C LYS A 16 -15.49 2.28 -1.61
N PRO A 17 -16.35 1.68 -2.47
CA PRO A 17 -17.29 0.65 -2.03
C PRO A 17 -16.65 -0.61 -1.43
N LEU A 18 -15.34 -0.84 -1.67
CA LEU A 18 -14.57 -1.98 -1.16
C LEU A 18 -13.85 -1.65 0.17
N LEU A 19 -13.79 -0.38 0.56
CA LEU A 19 -13.09 0.09 1.76
C LEU A 19 -14.02 0.06 2.98
N GLY A 20 -14.19 -1.12 3.57
CA GLY A 20 -14.93 -1.32 4.80
C GLY A 20 -14.17 -0.89 6.05
N LEU A 21 -14.86 -0.88 7.20
CA LEU A 21 -14.30 -0.45 8.49
C LEU A 21 -13.08 -1.26 8.96
N GLU A 22 -12.99 -2.51 8.54
CA GLU A 22 -11.91 -3.45 8.89
C GLU A 22 -10.91 -3.65 7.74
N THR A 23 -11.09 -2.96 6.61
CA THR A 23 -10.21 -3.11 5.45
C THR A 23 -8.84 -2.50 5.73
N MET A 24 -7.80 -3.35 5.71
CA MET A 24 -6.40 -2.93 5.76
C MET A 24 -5.93 -2.41 4.41
N VAL A 25 -5.16 -1.32 4.40
CA VAL A 25 -4.51 -0.80 3.20
C VAL A 25 -3.00 -0.77 3.40
N LEU A 26 -2.26 -1.35 2.45
CA LEU A 26 -0.80 -1.29 2.40
C LEU A 26 -0.38 -0.36 1.26
N CYS A 27 0.37 0.70 1.56
CA CYS A 27 0.91 1.63 0.57
C CYS A 27 2.40 1.33 0.35
N LEU A 28 2.77 1.02 -0.90
CA LEU A 28 4.18 0.80 -1.30
C LEU A 28 4.64 1.86 -2.32
N LEU A 29 4.00 3.03 -2.28
CA LEU A 29 4.38 4.15 -3.13
C LEU A 29 5.65 4.80 -2.58
N ASN A 30 6.60 5.07 -3.47
CA ASN A 30 7.76 5.89 -3.13
C ASN A 30 7.32 7.33 -2.82
N GLY A 31 7.93 7.95 -1.81
CA GLY A 31 7.64 9.32 -1.37
C GLY A 31 6.86 9.40 -0.05
N LEU A 32 6.62 10.62 0.43
CA LEU A 32 5.95 10.92 1.72
C LEU A 32 4.59 11.59 1.49
N GLY A 33 3.70 11.55 2.47
CA GLY A 33 2.41 12.26 2.48
C GLY A 33 1.23 11.47 1.92
N HIS A 34 1.42 10.20 1.57
CA HIS A 34 0.33 9.33 1.08
C HIS A 34 -0.61 8.92 2.22
N GLU A 35 -0.12 8.90 3.45
CA GLU A 35 -0.85 8.62 4.69
C GLU A 35 -2.03 9.57 4.91
N ASP A 36 -1.85 10.87 4.67
CA ASP A 36 -2.92 11.87 4.80
C ASP A 36 -4.04 11.63 3.80
N THR A 37 -3.68 11.16 2.62
CA THR A 37 -4.64 10.80 1.58
C THR A 37 -5.41 9.54 1.96
N LEU A 38 -4.71 8.49 2.42
CA LEU A 38 -5.33 7.24 2.84
C LEU A 38 -6.23 7.41 4.08
N ALA A 39 -5.85 8.27 5.03
CA ALA A 39 -6.60 8.54 6.24
C ALA A 39 -7.98 9.20 6.00
N ARG A 40 -8.21 9.77 4.81
CA ARG A 40 -9.55 10.25 4.40
C ARG A 40 -10.53 9.12 4.06
N TYR A 41 -10.03 7.90 3.82
CA TYR A 41 -10.82 6.77 3.33
C TYR A 41 -10.90 5.60 4.31
N VAL A 42 -9.86 5.40 5.12
CA VAL A 42 -9.81 4.31 6.11
C VAL A 42 -9.25 4.81 7.44
N PRO A 43 -9.61 4.17 8.58
CA PRO A 43 -9.01 4.50 9.88
C PRO A 43 -7.48 4.36 9.86
N GLN A 44 -6.76 5.22 10.58
CA GLN A 44 -5.29 5.20 10.61
C GLN A 44 -4.72 3.85 11.09
N LYS A 45 -5.38 3.20 12.06
CA LYS A 45 -5.06 1.83 12.52
C LYS A 45 -5.07 0.77 11.42
N ASN A 46 -5.71 1.03 10.28
CA ASN A 46 -5.78 0.12 9.14
C ASN A 46 -4.74 0.45 8.05
N ILE A 47 -3.93 1.49 8.22
CA ILE A 47 -2.94 1.93 7.22
C ILE A 47 -1.57 1.36 7.56
N LEU A 48 -0.98 0.70 6.57
CA LEU A 48 0.40 0.25 6.56
C LEU A 48 1.13 1.01 5.46
N LEU A 49 2.30 1.55 5.79
CA LEU A 49 3.21 2.12 4.81
C LEU A 49 4.40 1.19 4.65
N GLY A 50 5.03 1.24 3.48
CA GLY A 50 6.22 0.48 3.23
C GLY A 50 6.92 0.91 1.96
N ILE A 51 8.10 0.35 1.77
CA ILE A 51 8.88 0.49 0.55
C ILE A 51 9.16 -0.89 -0.01
N THR A 52 9.38 -0.96 -1.32
CA THR A 52 9.80 -2.20 -1.95
C THR A 52 11.01 -1.96 -2.84
N MET A 53 11.99 -2.88 -2.74
CA MET A 53 13.15 -2.92 -3.62
C MET A 53 12.96 -3.90 -4.79
N TRP A 54 11.78 -4.55 -4.90
CA TRP A 54 11.47 -5.39 -6.04
C TRP A 54 11.34 -4.58 -7.33
N THR A 55 12.04 -5.03 -8.37
CA THR A 55 11.97 -4.40 -9.70
C THR A 55 11.11 -5.24 -10.65
N ALA A 56 10.14 -4.58 -11.29
CA ALA A 56 9.30 -5.18 -12.32
C ALA A 56 9.07 -4.16 -13.45
N GLY A 57 9.04 -4.65 -14.69
CA GLY A 57 8.70 -3.86 -15.88
C GLY A 57 7.39 -4.34 -16.50
N LEU A 58 6.61 -3.40 -17.04
CA LEU A 58 5.44 -3.71 -17.87
C LEU A 58 5.87 -3.59 -19.35
N GLU A 59 5.96 -4.72 -20.06
CA GLU A 59 6.36 -4.74 -21.47
C GLU A 59 5.18 -4.51 -22.42
N GLY A 60 3.96 -4.71 -21.93
CA GLY A 60 2.71 -4.45 -22.65
C GLY A 60 1.49 -4.87 -21.83
N PRO A 61 0.26 -4.72 -22.38
CA PRO A 61 -0.95 -5.15 -21.70
C PRO A 61 -0.89 -6.63 -21.31
N GLY A 62 -1.00 -6.92 -20.02
CA GLY A 62 -0.92 -8.28 -19.48
C GLY A 62 0.46 -8.95 -19.56
N LYS A 63 1.53 -8.23 -19.92
CA LYS A 63 2.90 -8.77 -20.02
C LYS A 63 3.85 -8.05 -19.06
N VAL A 64 4.31 -8.76 -18.05
CA VAL A 64 5.25 -8.27 -17.04
C VAL A 64 6.58 -9.00 -17.14
N LYS A 65 7.66 -8.27 -16.89
CA LYS A 65 9.01 -8.80 -16.75
C LYS A 65 9.49 -8.57 -15.33
N LEU A 66 9.77 -9.67 -14.64
CA LEU A 66 10.33 -9.67 -13.29
C LEU A 66 11.84 -9.88 -13.39
N PHE A 67 12.61 -9.08 -12.67
CA PHE A 67 14.06 -9.21 -12.64
C PHE A 67 14.61 -8.68 -11.32
N GLY A 68 15.81 -9.13 -10.95
CA GLY A 68 16.45 -8.77 -9.69
C GLY A 68 15.86 -9.48 -8.47
N THR A 69 16.37 -9.09 -7.31
CA THR A 69 15.90 -9.51 -5.99
C THR A 69 15.54 -8.26 -5.20
N GLY A 70 14.59 -8.36 -4.28
CA GLY A 70 14.25 -7.26 -3.41
C GLY A 70 13.62 -7.73 -2.12
N GLU A 71 13.34 -6.77 -1.27
CA GLU A 71 12.58 -6.96 -0.05
C GLU A 71 11.46 -5.92 0.04
N VAL A 72 10.60 -6.12 1.04
CA VAL A 72 9.55 -5.18 1.39
C VAL A 72 9.72 -4.87 2.87
N GLU A 73 9.91 -3.60 3.17
CA GLU A 73 9.86 -3.09 4.53
C GLU A 73 8.50 -2.43 4.75
N LEU A 74 7.88 -2.70 5.89
CA LEU A 74 6.53 -2.22 6.18
C LEU A 74 6.35 -1.87 7.65
N GLN A 75 5.53 -0.85 7.90
CA GLN A 75 5.29 -0.26 9.21
C GLN A 75 3.84 0.20 9.33
N ASN A 76 3.24 -0.01 10.52
CA ASN A 76 1.98 0.61 10.90
C ASN A 76 2.19 2.08 11.29
N ILE A 77 1.25 2.94 10.89
CA ILE A 77 1.32 4.37 11.24
C ILE A 77 0.70 4.67 12.60
N ASP A 78 -0.13 3.75 13.11
CA ASP A 78 -0.84 3.87 14.38
C ASP A 78 -0.55 2.63 15.24
N ALA A 79 -0.32 2.83 16.54
CA ALA A 79 0.04 1.77 17.48
C ALA A 79 -1.04 0.69 17.60
N GLU A 80 -2.33 1.03 17.46
CA GLU A 80 -3.42 0.05 17.45
C GLU A 80 -3.33 -0.92 16.26
N GLY A 81 -2.70 -0.47 15.16
CA GLY A 81 -2.48 -1.26 13.95
C GLY A 81 -1.38 -2.32 14.07
N GLU A 82 -0.52 -2.26 15.09
CA GLU A 82 0.66 -3.13 15.22
C GLU A 82 0.30 -4.61 15.20
N LYS A 83 -0.76 -5.00 15.91
CA LYS A 83 -1.23 -6.39 15.96
C LYS A 83 -1.62 -6.90 14.56
N ASN A 84 -2.20 -6.05 13.73
CA ASN A 84 -2.58 -6.41 12.36
C ASN A 84 -1.36 -6.39 11.42
N ALA A 85 -0.44 -5.44 11.60
CA ALA A 85 0.82 -5.39 10.85
C ALA A 85 1.64 -6.68 11.02
N LYS A 86 1.77 -7.16 12.25
CA LYS A 86 2.51 -8.40 12.56
C LYS A 86 1.95 -9.66 11.90
N LYS A 87 0.67 -9.68 11.51
CA LYS A 87 0.08 -10.81 10.77
C LYS A 87 0.56 -10.90 9.31
N LEU A 88 1.09 -9.80 8.78
CA LEU A 88 1.51 -9.68 7.38
C LEU A 88 3.02 -9.86 7.21
N LEU A 89 3.79 -9.79 8.30
CA LEU A 89 5.21 -10.07 8.30
C LEU A 89 5.42 -11.59 8.30
N PRO A 90 6.35 -12.12 7.49
CA PRO A 90 6.75 -13.52 7.58
C PRO A 90 7.35 -13.81 8.97
N ASN A 91 7.12 -15.03 9.47
CA ASN A 91 7.67 -15.53 10.73
C ASN A 91 9.21 -15.65 10.69
#